data_AF-A0A6I4TF88-F1
#
_entry.id   AF-A0A6I4TF88-F1
#
_cell.length_a   1.000
_cell.length_b   1.000
_cell.length_c   1.000
_cell.angle_alpha   90.00
_cell.angle_beta   90.00
_cell.angle_gamma   90.00
#
_symmetry.space_group_name_H-M   'P 1'
#
loop_
_entity.id
_entity.type
_entity.pdbx_description
1 polymer ?
#
loop_
_entity_poly.entity_id
_entity_poly.type
_entity_poly.pdbx_seq_one_letter_code
_entity_poly.pdbx_strand_id
1 'polypeptide(L)'
;MTGAELIEQIRSVIAAKDGEAVTDRALVKRLGISVAGLANWKRRGELKTAQITRLMLSMERASERRALACALQPIVEFFELKRASYGANGLFRIFSVKDESGSELPYLRGLRDELDAHHGVYLFYDSRGRALYAGKARNQTLWTELNNAYNRDRGVQNILRVNHLQNRKDFRTSDEVTRQIRSANVRLHELAAYVSAYRVADEMIGNIESLLIRAFPNDLLNARIEKMAWD
;
A
#
# COMPACT_ATOMS: atom_id res chain seq x y z
N MET A 1 42.89 -12.31 -10.21
CA MET A 1 41.56 -11.79 -10.62
C MET A 1 41.70 -10.33 -10.98
N THR A 2 41.33 -9.97 -12.21
CA THR A 2 41.35 -8.60 -12.71
C THR A 2 40.08 -7.83 -12.34
N GLY A 3 40.10 -6.50 -12.49
CA GLY A 3 38.91 -5.67 -12.28
C GLY A 3 37.78 -5.98 -13.26
N ALA A 4 38.11 -6.26 -14.53
CA ALA A 4 37.13 -6.66 -15.54
C ALA A 4 36.45 -8.00 -15.19
N GLU A 5 37.24 -9.00 -14.80
CA GLU A 5 36.73 -10.32 -14.37
C GLU A 5 35.75 -10.19 -13.20
N LEU A 6 36.11 -9.43 -12.16
CA LEU A 6 35.24 -9.25 -11.00
C LEU A 6 33.91 -8.58 -11.36
N ILE A 7 33.95 -7.51 -12.16
CA ILE A 7 32.75 -6.75 -12.54
C ILE A 7 31.81 -7.61 -13.39
N GLU A 8 32.33 -8.37 -14.34
CA GLU A 8 31.50 -9.26 -15.16
C GLU A 8 30.98 -10.46 -14.36
N GLN A 9 31.75 -11.00 -13.42
CA GLN A 9 31.25 -12.02 -12.51
C GLN A 9 30.09 -11.50 -11.66
N ILE A 10 30.22 -10.31 -11.07
CA ILE A 10 29.13 -9.68 -10.31
C ILE A 10 27.90 -9.44 -11.20
N ARG A 11 28.11 -8.94 -12.43
CA ARG A 11 27.02 -8.73 -13.38
C ARG A 11 26.28 -10.03 -13.69
N SER A 12 27.01 -11.09 -13.99
CA SER A 12 26.46 -12.40 -14.31
C SER A 12 25.63 -12.97 -13.16
N VAL A 13 26.15 -12.91 -11.93
CA VAL A 13 25.41 -13.36 -10.72
C VAL A 13 24.13 -12.56 -10.50
N ILE A 14 24.17 -11.24 -10.73
CA ILE A 14 22.98 -10.39 -10.59
C ILE A 14 21.97 -10.70 -11.71
N ALA A 15 22.42 -10.85 -12.96
CA ALA A 15 21.55 -11.16 -14.09
C ALA A 15 20.84 -12.51 -13.90
N ALA A 16 21.57 -13.52 -13.42
CA ALA A 16 21.00 -14.83 -13.10
C ALA A 16 19.94 -14.75 -11.98
N LYS A 17 20.12 -13.84 -11.00
CA LYS A 17 19.15 -13.62 -9.92
C LYS A 17 17.92 -12.84 -10.40
N ASP A 18 18.12 -11.79 -11.18
CA ASP A 18 17.05 -10.89 -11.62
C ASP A 18 16.27 -11.46 -12.84
N GLY A 19 16.83 -12.44 -13.55
CA GLY A 19 16.21 -13.04 -14.74
C GLY A 19 16.32 -12.18 -16.00
N GLU A 20 17.09 -11.09 -15.96
CA GLU A 20 17.24 -10.14 -17.06
C GLU A 20 18.67 -9.59 -17.18
N ALA A 21 19.01 -9.06 -18.36
CA ALA A 21 20.32 -8.48 -18.62
C ALA A 21 20.54 -7.17 -17.83
N VAL A 22 21.63 -7.09 -17.09
CA VAL A 22 21.93 -5.94 -16.21
C VAL A 22 22.70 -4.87 -16.98
N THR A 23 22.06 -3.70 -17.16
CA THR A 23 22.70 -2.52 -17.77
C THR A 23 23.82 -1.95 -16.89
N ASP A 24 24.79 -1.24 -17.48
CA ASP A 24 25.85 -0.57 -16.71
C ASP A 24 25.26 0.43 -15.69
N ARG A 25 24.15 1.09 -16.04
CA ARG A 25 23.43 2.00 -15.12
C ARG A 25 22.85 1.27 -13.91
N ALA A 26 22.23 0.10 -14.11
CA ALA A 26 21.73 -0.73 -13.02
C ALA A 26 22.88 -1.27 -12.16
N LEU A 27 23.97 -1.69 -12.80
CA LEU A 27 25.15 -2.23 -12.13
C LEU A 27 25.83 -1.19 -11.22
N VAL A 28 26.07 0.04 -11.71
CA VAL A 28 26.68 1.08 -10.87
C VAL A 28 25.82 1.46 -9.68
N LYS A 29 24.49 1.46 -9.85
CA LYS A 29 23.54 1.70 -8.75
C LYS A 29 23.63 0.58 -7.69
N ARG A 30 23.83 -0.67 -8.09
CA ARG A 30 24.03 -1.81 -7.18
C ARG A 30 25.40 -1.77 -6.49
N LEU A 31 26.45 -1.36 -7.21
CA LEU A 31 27.81 -1.27 -6.71
C LEU A 31 28.09 -0.05 -5.83
N GLY A 32 27.23 0.98 -5.90
CA GLY A 32 27.43 2.23 -5.16
C GLY A 32 28.55 3.11 -5.71
N ILE A 33 28.93 2.92 -6.97
CA ILE A 33 30.02 3.66 -7.63
C ILE A 33 29.47 4.55 -8.75
N SER A 34 30.29 5.46 -9.27
CA SER A 34 29.95 6.25 -10.46
C SER A 34 30.20 5.46 -11.75
N VAL A 35 29.63 5.93 -12.87
CA VAL A 35 29.89 5.38 -14.22
C VAL A 35 31.39 5.45 -14.56
N ALA A 36 32.04 6.58 -14.25
CA ALA A 36 33.50 6.70 -14.37
C ALA A 36 34.24 5.71 -13.46
N GLY A 37 33.72 5.48 -12.24
CA GLY A 37 34.19 4.47 -11.32
C GLY A 37 34.16 3.07 -11.93
N LEU A 38 33.07 2.69 -12.61
CA LEU A 38 32.95 1.40 -13.29
C LEU A 38 33.99 1.25 -14.41
N ALA A 39 34.17 2.28 -15.25
CA ALA A 39 35.19 2.28 -16.29
C ALA A 39 36.61 2.16 -15.71
N ASN A 40 36.87 2.78 -14.55
CA ASN A 40 38.12 2.63 -13.83
C ASN A 40 38.30 1.23 -13.26
N TRP A 41 37.23 0.60 -12.76
CA TRP A 41 37.27 -0.78 -12.28
C TRP A 41 37.59 -1.77 -13.39
N LYS A 42 36.93 -1.66 -14.55
CA LYS A 42 37.19 -2.51 -15.73
C LYS A 42 38.64 -2.43 -16.23
N ARG A 43 39.31 -1.28 -16.05
CA ARG A 43 40.72 -1.07 -16.45
C ARG A 43 41.75 -1.53 -15.42
N ARG A 44 41.33 -1.99 -14.23
CA ARG A 44 42.28 -2.47 -13.22
C ARG A 44 42.82 -3.84 -13.61
N GLY A 45 44.14 -3.98 -13.49
CA GLY A 45 44.81 -5.28 -13.48
C GLY A 45 44.50 -6.04 -12.19
N GLU A 46 45.52 -6.64 -11.59
CA GLU A 46 45.34 -7.45 -10.39
C GLU A 46 44.76 -6.65 -9.21
N LEU A 47 43.67 -7.16 -8.64
CA LEU A 47 42.96 -6.50 -7.55
C LEU A 47 43.62 -6.80 -6.20
N LYS A 48 43.84 -5.74 -5.42
CA LYS A 48 44.27 -5.86 -4.02
C LYS A 48 43.07 -6.12 -3.12
N THR A 49 43.25 -6.88 -2.04
CA THR A 49 42.22 -7.15 -1.02
C THR A 49 41.52 -5.87 -0.55
N ALA A 50 42.29 -4.82 -0.25
CA ALA A 50 41.74 -3.53 0.19
C ALA A 50 40.79 -2.88 -0.85
N GLN A 51 41.00 -3.10 -2.14
CA GLN A 51 40.13 -2.58 -3.19
C GLN A 51 38.79 -3.33 -3.21
N ILE A 52 38.83 -4.66 -3.08
CA ILE A 52 37.64 -5.51 -2.99
C ILE A 52 36.83 -5.15 -1.73
N THR A 53 37.49 -5.01 -0.57
CA THR A 53 36.82 -4.61 0.68
C THR A 53 36.15 -3.24 0.56
N ARG A 54 36.79 -2.25 -0.08
CA ARG A 54 36.16 -0.94 -0.33
C ARG A 54 34.97 -1.03 -1.27
N LEU A 55 35.01 -1.90 -2.28
CA LEU A 55 33.88 -2.14 -3.15
C LEU A 55 32.71 -2.77 -2.38
N MET A 56 32.98 -3.73 -1.51
CA MET A 56 31.97 -4.35 -0.64
C MET A 56 31.31 -3.31 0.28
N LEU A 57 32.09 -2.45 0.94
CA LEU A 57 31.56 -1.35 1.76
C LEU A 57 30.70 -0.36 0.94
N SER A 58 31.10 -0.10 -0.31
CA SER A 58 30.33 0.74 -1.23
C SER A 58 28.99 0.08 -1.60
N MET A 59 29.02 -1.22 -1.88
CA MET A 59 27.83 -2.02 -2.17
C MET A 59 26.86 -2.06 -0.98
N GLU A 60 27.38 -2.25 0.23
CA GLU A 60 26.60 -2.25 1.46
C GLU A 60 25.85 -0.93 1.65
N ARG A 61 26.58 0.20 1.63
CA ARG A 61 25.98 1.55 1.74
C ARG A 61 24.96 1.83 0.64
N ALA A 62 25.21 1.37 -0.58
CA ALA A 62 24.27 1.53 -1.68
C ALA A 62 23.05 0.61 -1.53
N SER A 63 23.20 -0.55 -0.90
CA SER A 63 22.09 -1.43 -0.56
C SER A 63 21.22 -0.79 0.52
N GLU A 64 21.81 -0.30 1.60
CA GLU A 64 21.10 0.38 2.70
C GLU A 64 20.29 1.57 2.18
N ARG A 65 20.90 2.46 1.39
CA ARG A 65 20.19 3.61 0.80
C ARG A 65 19.02 3.19 -0.09
N ARG A 66 19.17 2.10 -0.85
CA ARG A 66 18.09 1.58 -1.71
C ARG A 66 16.97 0.96 -0.87
N ALA A 67 17.32 0.20 0.16
CA ALA A 67 16.37 -0.38 1.09
C ALA A 67 15.52 0.74 1.74
N LEU A 68 16.16 1.79 2.24
CA LEU A 68 15.47 2.95 2.82
C LEU A 68 14.61 3.70 1.78
N ALA A 69 15.13 3.92 0.58
CA ALA A 69 14.39 4.66 -0.47
C ALA A 69 13.17 3.89 -1.01
N CYS A 70 13.19 2.56 -0.93
CA CYS A 70 12.08 1.70 -1.36
C CYS A 70 11.24 1.19 -0.18
N ALA A 71 11.58 1.56 1.06
CA ALA A 71 10.93 1.05 2.26
C ALA A 71 9.44 1.44 2.36
N LEU A 72 9.10 2.64 1.90
CA LEU A 72 7.76 3.21 1.92
C LEU A 72 7.59 4.09 0.69
N GLN A 73 6.61 3.79 -0.16
CA GLN A 73 6.33 4.59 -1.34
C GLN A 73 4.81 4.78 -1.51
N PRO A 74 4.33 6.01 -1.73
CA PRO A 74 2.91 6.25 -2.00
C PRO A 74 2.52 5.64 -3.34
N ILE A 75 1.40 4.91 -3.36
CA ILE A 75 0.73 4.49 -4.59
C ILE A 75 -0.32 5.54 -4.95
N VAL A 76 -1.15 5.90 -3.97
CA VAL A 76 -2.17 6.92 -4.12
C VAL A 76 -2.45 7.59 -2.78
N GLU A 77 -2.75 8.88 -2.82
CA GLU A 77 -3.02 9.70 -1.63
C GLU A 77 -4.35 10.41 -1.82
N PHE A 78 -5.21 10.36 -0.79
CA PHE A 78 -6.55 10.94 -0.79
C PHE A 78 -7.36 10.65 -2.07
N PHE A 79 -7.29 9.41 -2.55
CA PHE A 79 -8.06 8.98 -3.71
C PHE A 79 -9.56 8.95 -3.38
N GLU A 80 -10.36 9.69 -4.13
CA GLU A 80 -11.80 9.73 -3.96
C GLU A 80 -12.43 8.37 -4.30
N LEU A 81 -13.17 7.83 -3.35
CA LEU A 81 -13.83 6.54 -3.47
C LEU A 81 -15.11 6.68 -4.30
N LYS A 82 -15.13 6.01 -5.45
CA LYS A 82 -16.33 5.88 -6.29
C LYS A 82 -16.88 4.48 -6.13
N ARG A 83 -17.70 4.28 -5.10
CA ARG A 83 -18.25 2.95 -4.77
C ARG A 83 -18.87 2.30 -6.02
N ALA A 84 -18.45 1.08 -6.30
CA ALA A 84 -18.98 0.29 -7.40
C ALA A 84 -19.56 -1.01 -6.85
N SER A 85 -20.83 -1.29 -7.13
CA SER A 85 -21.47 -2.53 -6.67
C SER A 85 -20.73 -3.75 -7.22
N TYR A 86 -20.54 -4.74 -6.36
CA TYR A 86 -19.87 -5.99 -6.69
C TYR A 86 -20.71 -7.18 -6.26
N GLY A 87 -21.18 -7.96 -7.23
CA GLY A 87 -22.05 -9.10 -7.01
C GLY A 87 -23.45 -8.72 -6.51
N ALA A 88 -24.23 -9.73 -6.12
CA ALA A 88 -25.61 -9.56 -5.65
C ALA A 88 -25.72 -9.26 -4.14
N ASN A 89 -24.62 -9.35 -3.38
CA ASN A 89 -24.65 -9.40 -1.92
C ASN A 89 -24.49 -8.03 -1.23
N GLY A 90 -24.70 -6.93 -1.96
CA GLY A 90 -24.52 -5.57 -1.41
C GLY A 90 -23.07 -5.27 -0.98
N LEU A 91 -22.10 -5.92 -1.61
CA LEU A 91 -20.68 -5.64 -1.44
C LEU A 91 -20.26 -4.57 -2.45
N PHE A 92 -19.32 -3.72 -2.06
CA PHE A 92 -18.81 -2.64 -2.90
C PHE A 92 -17.31 -2.77 -3.12
N ARG A 93 -16.87 -2.40 -4.32
CA ARG A 93 -15.46 -2.10 -4.58
C ARG A 93 -15.19 -0.62 -4.30
N ILE A 94 -13.95 -0.33 -3.92
CA ILE A 94 -13.46 1.03 -3.69
C ILE A 94 -13.54 1.91 -4.95
N PHE A 95 -13.40 1.30 -6.13
CA PHE A 95 -13.68 1.90 -7.44
C PHE A 95 -13.93 0.82 -8.52
N SER A 96 -14.47 1.23 -9.67
CA SER A 96 -14.56 0.42 -10.89
C SER A 96 -13.50 0.86 -11.90
N VAL A 97 -12.89 -0.10 -12.61
CA VAL A 97 -12.02 0.20 -13.76
C VAL A 97 -12.82 0.49 -15.03
N LYS A 98 -14.14 0.35 -14.98
CA LYS A 98 -15.06 0.65 -16.08
C LYS A 98 -15.97 1.81 -15.72
N ASP A 99 -16.28 2.64 -16.70
CA ASP A 99 -17.32 3.66 -16.59
C ASP A 99 -18.74 3.06 -16.67
N GLU A 100 -19.75 3.93 -16.61
CA GLU A 100 -21.17 3.54 -16.72
C GLU A 100 -21.53 2.92 -18.08
N SER A 101 -20.77 3.24 -19.13
CA SER A 101 -20.93 2.67 -20.47
C SER A 101 -20.20 1.33 -20.63
N GLY A 102 -19.51 0.86 -19.59
CA GLY A 102 -18.71 -0.37 -19.61
C GLY A 102 -17.33 -0.22 -20.26
N SER A 103 -16.94 0.99 -20.65
CA SER A 103 -15.62 1.29 -21.23
C SER A 103 -14.55 1.31 -20.14
N GLU A 104 -13.39 0.75 -20.45
CA GLU A 104 -12.28 0.70 -19.50
C GLU A 104 -11.61 2.06 -19.34
N LEU A 105 -11.32 2.44 -18.10
CA LEU A 105 -10.63 3.66 -17.69
C LEU A 105 -9.14 3.33 -17.44
N PRO A 106 -8.22 3.69 -18.35
CA PRO A 106 -6.82 3.23 -18.30
C PRO A 106 -6.10 3.61 -17.01
N TYR A 107 -6.37 4.81 -16.48
CA TYR A 107 -5.79 5.27 -15.22
C TYR A 107 -6.21 4.38 -14.04
N LEU A 108 -7.51 4.05 -13.94
CA LEU A 108 -8.03 3.22 -12.84
C LEU A 108 -7.58 1.77 -12.99
N ARG A 109 -7.39 1.29 -14.22
CA ARG A 109 -6.77 -0.01 -14.45
C ARG A 109 -5.32 -0.01 -13.94
N GLY A 110 -4.51 0.97 -14.33
CA GLY A 110 -3.14 1.09 -13.84
C GLY A 110 -3.05 1.20 -12.32
N LEU A 111 -3.95 1.97 -11.69
CA LEU A 111 -4.03 2.06 -10.23
C LEU A 111 -4.39 0.72 -9.58
N ARG A 112 -5.38 0.01 -10.15
CA ARG A 112 -5.73 -1.34 -9.68
C ARG A 112 -4.54 -2.29 -9.80
N ASP A 113 -3.86 -2.28 -10.95
CA ASP A 113 -2.71 -3.16 -11.21
C ASP A 113 -1.59 -2.88 -10.19
N GLU A 114 -1.30 -1.61 -9.89
CA GLU A 114 -0.30 -1.23 -8.88
C GLU A 114 -0.71 -1.67 -7.46
N LEU A 115 -2.00 -1.54 -7.09
CA LEU A 115 -2.53 -2.02 -5.81
C LEU A 115 -2.56 -3.55 -5.71
N ASP A 116 -2.72 -4.25 -6.83
CA ASP A 116 -2.76 -5.71 -6.86
C ASP A 116 -1.35 -6.32 -6.92
N ALA A 117 -0.36 -5.56 -7.39
CA ALA A 117 1.05 -5.99 -7.42
C ALA A 117 1.78 -5.86 -6.07
N HIS A 118 1.23 -5.10 -5.11
CA HIS A 118 1.96 -4.71 -3.91
C HIS A 118 1.25 -5.00 -2.59
N HIS A 119 2.07 -5.20 -1.55
CA HIS A 119 1.71 -5.21 -0.15
C HIS A 119 2.01 -3.86 0.50
N GLY A 120 1.40 -3.59 1.66
CA GLY A 120 1.68 -2.35 2.36
C GLY A 120 0.66 -1.96 3.41
N VAL A 121 0.47 -0.65 3.57
CA VAL A 121 -0.47 -0.05 4.52
C VAL A 121 -1.42 0.89 3.81
N TYR A 122 -2.59 1.10 4.39
CA TYR A 122 -3.60 1.98 3.85
C TYR A 122 -4.39 2.70 4.94
N LEU A 123 -4.95 3.85 4.57
CA LEU A 123 -5.82 4.65 5.41
C LEU A 123 -7.11 5.00 4.67
N PHE A 124 -8.24 4.82 5.33
CA PHE A 124 -9.54 5.36 4.90
C PHE A 124 -9.84 6.66 5.63
N TYR A 125 -10.47 7.60 4.94
CA TYR A 125 -10.80 8.92 5.47
C TYR A 125 -12.26 9.27 5.23
N ASP A 126 -12.84 10.07 6.11
CA ASP A 126 -14.15 10.69 5.90
C ASP A 126 -14.09 11.81 4.85
N SER A 127 -15.24 12.45 4.56
CA SER A 127 -15.33 13.56 3.61
C SER A 127 -14.56 14.82 4.04
N ARG A 128 -14.11 14.90 5.29
CA ARG A 128 -13.30 16.01 5.84
C ARG A 128 -11.81 15.69 5.84
N GLY A 129 -11.41 14.51 5.36
CA GLY A 129 -10.03 14.04 5.38
C GLY A 129 -9.56 13.54 6.75
N ARG A 130 -10.48 13.24 7.68
CA ARG A 130 -10.12 12.63 8.98
C ARG A 130 -9.94 11.14 8.81
N ALA A 131 -8.85 10.60 9.36
CA ALA A 131 -8.57 9.18 9.31
C ALA A 131 -9.65 8.41 10.07
N LEU A 132 -10.32 7.49 9.39
CA LEU A 132 -11.34 6.60 9.96
C LEU A 132 -10.74 5.25 10.31
N TYR A 133 -9.79 4.76 9.52
CA TYR A 133 -9.24 3.44 9.70
C TYR A 133 -7.85 3.34 9.08
N ALA A 134 -6.92 2.72 9.80
CA ALA A 134 -5.63 2.31 9.27
C ALA A 134 -5.56 0.78 9.25
N GLY A 135 -5.03 0.21 8.17
CA GLY A 135 -4.86 -1.23 8.06
C GLY A 135 -3.62 -1.62 7.27
N LYS A 136 -3.27 -2.90 7.36
CA LYS A 136 -2.18 -3.52 6.59
C LYS A 136 -2.67 -4.58 5.63
N ALA A 137 -1.94 -4.72 4.53
CA ALA A 137 -2.07 -5.79 3.55
C ALA A 137 -0.73 -6.53 3.48
N ARG A 138 -0.56 -7.58 4.30
CA ARG A 138 0.68 -8.39 4.39
C ARG A 138 0.53 -9.77 3.75
N ASN A 139 -0.60 -10.43 4.01
CA ASN A 139 -0.88 -11.79 3.53
C ASN A 139 -1.61 -11.80 2.18
N GLN A 140 -2.04 -10.63 1.72
CA GLN A 140 -2.76 -10.43 0.47
C GLN A 140 -2.48 -9.03 -0.04
N THR A 141 -2.78 -8.81 -1.32
CA THR A 141 -2.51 -7.58 -2.06
C THR A 141 -3.27 -6.40 -1.45
N LEU A 142 -2.75 -5.18 -1.62
CA LEU A 142 -3.44 -3.96 -1.18
C LEU A 142 -4.84 -3.89 -1.78
N TRP A 143 -4.98 -4.22 -3.06
CA TRP A 143 -6.29 -4.29 -3.73
C TRP A 143 -7.27 -5.21 -3.01
N THR A 144 -6.84 -6.43 -2.68
CA THR A 144 -7.71 -7.42 -2.03
C THR A 144 -8.09 -6.99 -0.61
N GLU A 145 -7.13 -6.58 0.21
CA GLU A 145 -7.42 -6.18 1.60
C GLU A 145 -8.21 -4.88 1.68
N LEU A 146 -7.95 -3.90 0.82
CA LEU A 146 -8.73 -2.66 0.78
C LEU A 146 -10.22 -2.95 0.58
N ASN A 147 -10.54 -3.77 -0.42
CA ASN A 147 -11.93 -4.14 -0.70
C ASN A 147 -12.53 -5.00 0.43
N ASN A 148 -11.76 -5.90 1.06
CA ASN A 148 -12.23 -6.66 2.20
C ASN A 148 -12.53 -5.76 3.40
N ALA A 149 -11.61 -4.84 3.74
CA ALA A 149 -11.76 -3.90 4.83
C ALA A 149 -12.92 -2.93 4.60
N TYR A 150 -13.14 -2.52 3.36
CA TYR A 150 -14.23 -1.64 2.94
C TYR A 150 -15.63 -2.22 3.21
N ASN A 151 -15.76 -3.55 3.21
CA ASN A 151 -17.02 -4.26 3.40
C ASN A 151 -17.17 -4.98 4.75
N ARG A 152 -16.11 -5.03 5.56
CA ARG A 152 -16.10 -5.79 6.81
C ARG A 152 -17.03 -5.17 7.85
N ASP A 153 -17.85 -5.99 8.48
CA ASP A 153 -18.60 -5.59 9.67
C ASP A 153 -17.65 -5.37 10.85
N ARG A 154 -17.77 -4.21 11.48
CA ARG A 154 -16.92 -3.81 12.61
C ARG A 154 -17.85 -3.56 13.78
N GLY A 155 -18.14 -4.58 14.58
CA GLY A 155 -19.13 -4.53 15.67
C GLY A 155 -18.94 -3.39 16.69
N VAL A 156 -17.76 -2.76 16.72
CA VAL A 156 -17.44 -1.56 17.52
C VAL A 156 -18.02 -0.26 16.99
N GLN A 157 -18.38 -0.20 15.69
CA GLN A 157 -18.86 1.01 15.05
C GLN A 157 -20.37 0.98 14.90
N ASN A 158 -21.06 1.63 15.83
CA ASN A 158 -22.49 1.82 15.69
C ASN A 158 -22.84 3.30 15.72
N ILE A 159 -23.75 3.72 14.84
CA ILE A 159 -24.38 5.03 14.90
C ILE A 159 -25.81 4.88 15.40
N LEU A 160 -26.25 5.83 16.20
CA LEU A 160 -27.66 5.98 16.50
C LEU A 160 -28.34 6.66 15.31
N ARG A 161 -29.19 5.92 14.60
CA ARG A 161 -29.98 6.46 13.49
C ARG A 161 -31.45 6.21 13.70
N VAL A 162 -32.24 7.18 13.24
CA VAL A 162 -33.70 7.04 13.19
C VAL A 162 -34.04 5.93 12.19
N ASN A 163 -34.93 5.02 12.58
CA ASN A 163 -35.38 3.97 11.69
C ASN A 163 -36.33 4.54 10.61
N HIS A 164 -35.80 4.80 9.42
CA HIS A 164 -36.60 5.17 8.25
C HIS A 164 -37.07 3.92 7.51
N LEU A 165 -38.39 3.79 7.35
CA LEU A 165 -38.98 2.68 6.60
C LEU A 165 -38.61 2.82 5.12
N GLN A 166 -38.12 1.73 4.51
CA GLN A 166 -37.84 1.65 3.07
C GLN A 166 -38.91 0.86 2.28
N ASN A 167 -40.00 0.50 2.96
CA ASN A 167 -41.12 -0.25 2.36
C ASN A 167 -42.12 0.72 1.72
N ARG A 168 -43.01 0.20 0.85
CA ARG A 168 -44.12 0.95 0.23
C ARG A 168 -45.20 1.35 1.25
N LYS A 169 -44.87 2.28 2.14
CA LYS A 169 -45.80 2.93 3.07
C LYS A 169 -45.75 4.43 2.84
N ASP A 170 -46.88 5.10 3.10
CA ASP A 170 -46.96 6.55 2.96
C ASP A 170 -45.98 7.24 3.91
N PHE A 171 -45.36 8.29 3.40
CA PHE A 171 -44.50 9.15 4.20
C PHE A 171 -45.33 9.86 5.27
N ARG A 172 -44.84 9.82 6.51
CA ARG A 172 -45.43 10.53 7.65
C ARG A 172 -44.42 11.43 8.33
N THR A 173 -44.84 12.61 8.75
CA THR A 173 -43.94 13.59 9.39
C THR A 173 -43.57 13.19 10.82
N SER A 174 -42.65 13.92 11.45
CA SER A 174 -42.27 13.69 12.86
C SER A 174 -43.44 13.91 13.82
N ASP A 175 -44.38 14.79 13.46
CA ASP A 175 -45.52 15.13 14.30
C ASP A 175 -46.60 14.02 14.29
N GLU A 176 -46.62 13.21 13.23
CA GLU A 176 -47.55 12.11 13.05
C GLU A 176 -47.03 10.78 13.63
N VAL A 177 -45.72 10.53 13.54
CA VAL A 177 -45.10 9.28 13.99
C VAL A 177 -43.70 9.52 14.56
N THR A 178 -43.56 9.26 15.86
CA THR A 178 -42.26 9.17 16.52
C THR A 178 -41.54 7.89 16.09
N ARG A 179 -40.43 8.05 15.38
CA ARG A 179 -39.61 6.92 14.90
C ARG A 179 -38.59 6.50 15.96
N GLN A 180 -38.42 5.20 16.15
CA GLN A 180 -37.44 4.66 17.09
C GLN A 180 -36.01 4.96 16.61
N ILE A 181 -35.18 5.48 17.51
CA ILE A 181 -33.73 5.57 17.32
C ILE A 181 -33.14 4.19 17.59
N ARG A 182 -32.35 3.66 16.65
CA ARG A 182 -31.69 2.36 16.78
C ARG A 182 -30.20 2.51 16.57
N SER A 183 -29.44 1.71 17.31
CA SER A 183 -28.03 1.48 17.04
C SER A 183 -27.90 0.65 15.78
N ALA A 184 -27.15 1.14 14.80
CA ALA A 184 -26.90 0.43 13.54
C ALA A 184 -25.40 0.36 13.28
N ASN A 185 -24.91 -0.83 12.93
CA ASN A 185 -23.54 -1.00 12.49
C ASN A 185 -23.35 -0.29 11.15
N VAL A 186 -22.24 0.43 11.03
CA VAL A 186 -21.91 1.16 9.80
C VAL A 186 -20.61 0.64 9.26
N ARG A 187 -20.60 0.31 7.96
CA ARG A 187 -19.40 -0.18 7.28
C ARG A 187 -18.57 0.98 6.74
N LEU A 188 -17.29 0.73 6.45
CA LEU A 188 -16.42 1.76 5.87
C LEU A 188 -16.96 2.28 4.54
N HIS A 189 -17.63 1.47 3.73
CA HIS A 189 -18.24 1.93 2.48
C HIS A 189 -19.40 2.92 2.62
N GLU A 190 -19.93 3.09 3.83
CA GLU A 190 -20.95 4.11 4.11
C GLU A 190 -20.34 5.43 4.60
N LEU A 191 -19.06 5.43 5.02
CA LEU A 191 -18.43 6.56 5.71
C LEU A 191 -17.19 7.11 5.02
N ALA A 192 -16.40 6.24 4.41
CA ALA A 192 -15.15 6.61 3.78
C ALA A 192 -15.44 7.32 2.45
N ALA A 193 -14.85 8.50 2.30
CA ALA A 193 -14.86 9.27 1.08
C ALA A 193 -13.51 9.16 0.33
N TYR A 194 -12.41 8.96 1.05
CA TYR A 194 -11.08 8.87 0.46
C TYR A 194 -10.28 7.68 0.98
N VAL A 195 -9.28 7.26 0.20
CA VAL A 195 -8.27 6.27 0.62
C VAL A 195 -6.87 6.73 0.24
N SER A 196 -5.89 6.44 1.10
CA SER A 196 -4.48 6.50 0.75
C SER A 196 -3.87 5.11 0.91
N ALA A 197 -3.00 4.71 -0.01
CA ALA A 197 -2.33 3.43 0.02
C ALA A 197 -0.85 3.60 -0.30
N TYR A 198 -0.02 2.90 0.46
CA TYR A 198 1.43 2.96 0.36
C TYR A 198 1.96 1.55 0.24
N ARG A 199 2.84 1.30 -0.73
CA ARG A 199 3.64 0.08 -0.73
C ARG A 199 4.72 0.20 0.33
N VAL A 200 4.91 -0.88 1.07
CA VAL A 200 5.87 -0.95 2.17
C VAL A 200 6.67 -2.23 2.04
N ALA A 201 7.97 -2.18 2.35
CA ALA A 201 8.77 -3.39 2.50
C ALA A 201 8.10 -4.35 3.51
N ASP A 202 8.00 -5.64 3.18
CA ASP A 202 7.20 -6.61 3.92
C ASP A 202 7.55 -6.67 5.43
N GLU A 203 8.83 -6.51 5.75
CA GLU A 203 9.36 -6.50 7.11
C GLU A 203 8.94 -5.25 7.92
N MET A 204 8.56 -4.16 7.25
CA MET A 204 8.18 -2.89 7.88
C MET A 204 6.66 -2.69 7.99
N ILE A 205 5.86 -3.47 7.27
CA ILE A 205 4.39 -3.33 7.23
C ILE A 205 3.79 -3.31 8.64
N GLY A 206 4.17 -4.26 9.48
CA GLY A 206 3.67 -4.36 10.86
C GLY A 206 4.01 -3.13 11.68
N ASN A 207 5.28 -2.70 11.64
CA ASN A 207 5.78 -1.55 12.41
C ASN A 207 5.09 -0.25 11.98
N ILE A 208 4.89 -0.04 10.68
CA ILE A 208 4.21 1.16 10.17
C ILE A 208 2.72 1.15 10.52
N GLU A 209 2.01 0.03 10.37
CA GLU A 209 0.60 -0.06 10.79
C GLU A 209 0.46 0.27 12.28
N SER A 210 1.33 -0.32 13.10
CA SER A 210 1.39 -0.13 14.55
C SER A 210 1.62 1.35 14.90
N LEU A 211 2.51 2.04 14.18
CA LEU A 211 2.75 3.47 14.31
C LEU A 211 1.51 4.28 13.92
N LEU A 212 0.90 4.02 12.76
CA LEU A 212 -0.28 4.73 12.27
C LEU A 212 -1.43 4.61 13.27
N ILE A 213 -1.67 3.42 13.81
CA ILE A 213 -2.77 3.21 14.76
C ILE A 213 -2.57 4.01 16.05
N ARG A 214 -1.32 4.23 16.48
CA ARG A 214 -1.00 5.04 17.65
C ARG A 214 -0.93 6.54 17.35
N ALA A 215 -0.63 6.92 16.10
CA ALA A 215 -0.55 8.31 15.66
C ALA A 215 -1.94 8.97 15.54
N PHE A 216 -3.00 8.17 15.37
CA PHE A 216 -4.39 8.62 15.34
C PHE A 216 -5.18 8.07 16.55
N PRO A 217 -4.82 8.45 17.79
CA PRO A 217 -5.49 7.94 18.97
C PRO A 217 -6.96 8.38 18.99
N ASN A 218 -7.88 7.45 19.24
CA ASN A 218 -9.33 7.67 19.35
C ASN A 218 -10.08 8.08 18.07
N ASP A 219 -9.37 8.44 16.99
CA ASP A 219 -9.98 8.76 15.70
C ASP A 219 -10.24 7.49 14.87
N LEU A 220 -9.39 6.48 15.02
CA LEU A 220 -9.49 5.25 14.24
C LEU A 220 -10.49 4.26 14.81
N LEU A 221 -11.21 3.61 13.91
CA LEU A 221 -12.15 2.52 14.16
C LEU A 221 -11.45 1.17 14.42
N ASN A 222 -10.17 1.19 14.76
CA ASN A 222 -9.36 0.01 15.04
C ASN A 222 -9.67 -0.51 16.45
N ALA A 223 -10.28 -1.71 16.55
CA ALA A 223 -10.78 -2.25 17.82
C ALA A 223 -9.70 -2.73 18.82
N ARG A 224 -8.41 -2.72 18.48
CA ARG A 224 -7.33 -3.34 19.28
C ARG A 224 -6.00 -2.58 19.17
N ILE A 225 -5.87 -1.47 19.91
CA ILE A 225 -4.64 -0.67 19.95
C ILE A 225 -3.55 -1.37 20.79
N GLU A 226 -3.92 -2.05 21.88
CA GLU A 226 -2.98 -2.64 22.85
C GLU A 226 -2.40 -4.01 22.45
N LYS A 227 -3.07 -4.76 21.55
CA LYS A 227 -2.68 -6.13 21.17
C LYS A 227 -1.72 -6.21 19.97
N MET A 228 -1.22 -5.07 19.52
CA MET A 228 -0.28 -5.03 18.39
C MET A 228 1.14 -5.27 18.90
N ALA A 229 1.56 -6.54 18.82
CA ALA A 229 2.93 -6.93 19.06
C ALA A 229 3.84 -6.42 17.93
N TRP A 230 5.09 -6.16 18.29
CA TRP A 230 6.20 -6.01 17.35
C TRP A 230 6.61 -7.44 16.98
N ASP A 231 6.33 -7.86 15.75
CA ASP A 231 6.87 -9.11 15.21
C ASP A 231 8.26 -8.82 14.63
#